data_AF-A0A1F3KDM1-F1
#
_entry.id   AF-A0A1F3KDM1-F1
#
_cell.length_a   1.000
_cell.length_b   1.000
_cell.length_c   1.000
_cell.angle_alpha   90.00
_cell.angle_beta   90.00
_cell.angle_gamma   90.00
#
_symmetry.space_group_name_H-M   'P 1'
#
loop_
_entity.id
_entity.type
_entity.pdbx_description
1 polymer ?
#
loop_
_entity_poly.entity_id
_entity_poly.type
_entity_poly.pdbx_seq_one_letter_code
_entity_poly.pdbx_strand_id
1 'polypeptide(L)'
;MKNVRILIAGILMLLSGITTSFSQTSDTLINITDVQGLKQGFWEEVENRIFSRGFYIDSKRDGTWTTYHPQGVISEITNYRLGVKDGQHVVVDRRGFLQADETFRNGVLHGLSTNYMNGSRKLSEVSYRNGVEDGVKQMYYDNGKLQEQSFFKNGKRDGRSTWYDQNGKPVAEFNYTAGNFDGEHKTFYPNGQIAKFQHYVMGVLQGKYEEFYESGKPKVSGQMIDGLKDGIWFEYDENGVAKKLKFSKGEQK
;
A
#
# COMPACT_ATOMS: atom_id res chain seq x y z
N MET A 1 -15.45 -29.31 -21.14
CA MET A 1 -15.13 -27.87 -21.01
C MET A 1 -16.11 -27.29 -19.99
N LYS A 2 -15.83 -27.39 -18.68
CA LYS A 2 -15.22 -26.34 -17.85
C LYS A 2 -15.72 -24.94 -18.21
N ASN A 3 -16.81 -24.49 -17.57
CA ASN A 3 -17.09 -23.06 -17.43
C ASN A 3 -17.01 -22.69 -15.94
N VAL A 4 -16.01 -21.85 -15.71
CA VAL A 4 -15.50 -21.34 -14.44
C VAL A 4 -16.62 -20.59 -13.71
N ARG A 5 -17.20 -21.21 -12.69
CA ARG A 5 -17.88 -20.51 -11.60
C ARG A 5 -16.85 -20.28 -10.51
N ILE A 6 -16.11 -19.17 -10.57
CA ILE A 6 -15.19 -18.76 -9.50
C ILE A 6 -15.52 -17.31 -9.14
N LEU A 7 -16.00 -17.15 -7.91
CA LEU A 7 -16.04 -15.95 -7.05
C LEU A 7 -16.39 -14.60 -7.71
N ILE A 8 -17.69 -14.31 -7.85
CA ILE A 8 -18.22 -12.94 -7.66
C ILE A 8 -19.12 -12.86 -6.41
N ALA A 9 -19.42 -14.00 -5.78
CA ALA A 9 -20.31 -14.08 -4.61
C ALA A 9 -19.77 -13.35 -3.36
N GLY A 10 -18.44 -13.20 -3.21
CA GLY A 10 -17.84 -12.51 -2.06
C GLY A 10 -17.96 -10.98 -2.11
N ILE A 11 -17.93 -10.38 -3.31
CA ILE A 11 -18.02 -8.92 -3.49
C ILE A 11 -19.48 -8.46 -3.43
N LEU A 12 -20.43 -9.29 -3.88
CA LEU A 12 -21.87 -9.02 -3.76
C LEU A 12 -22.38 -9.12 -2.31
N MET A 13 -21.74 -9.90 -1.44
CA MET A 13 -22.17 -10.03 -0.03
C MET A 13 -21.76 -8.84 0.86
N LEU A 14 -20.85 -7.96 0.42
CA LEU A 14 -20.57 -6.69 1.10
C LEU A 14 -21.53 -5.57 0.71
N LEU A 15 -22.41 -5.80 -0.28
CA LEU A 15 -23.39 -4.84 -0.78
C LEU A 15 -24.83 -5.10 -0.28
N SER A 16 -25.06 -6.14 0.53
CA SER A 16 -26.41 -6.47 1.05
C SER A 16 -26.75 -5.82 2.39
N GLY A 17 -25.94 -4.86 2.86
CA GLY A 17 -26.08 -4.22 4.17
C GLY A 17 -26.96 -2.98 4.25
N ILE A 18 -27.89 -2.74 3.32
CA ILE A 18 -28.98 -1.77 3.49
C ILE A 18 -30.25 -2.34 2.83
N THR A 19 -31.01 -3.15 3.56
CA THR A 19 -32.42 -3.38 3.24
C THR A 19 -33.21 -2.16 3.71
N THR A 20 -33.17 -1.07 2.96
CA THR A 20 -34.25 -0.08 3.04
C THR A 20 -35.41 -0.63 2.24
N SER A 21 -36.48 -0.96 2.95
CA SER A 21 -37.77 -1.39 2.43
C SER A 21 -38.27 -0.39 1.38
N PHE A 22 -38.06 -0.67 0.10
CA PHE A 22 -38.73 0.07 -0.97
C PHE A 22 -40.16 -0.48 -1.08
N SER A 23 -41.11 0.36 -0.68
CA SER A 23 -42.53 0.14 -0.94
C SER A 23 -42.76 0.03 -2.44
N GLN A 24 -43.48 -1.01 -2.84
CA GLN A 24 -43.89 -1.26 -4.21
C GLN A 24 -44.75 -0.10 -4.74
N THR A 25 -44.22 0.70 -5.65
CA THR A 25 -45.01 1.28 -6.74
C THR A 25 -44.22 1.09 -8.02
N SER A 26 -44.83 0.36 -8.94
CA SER A 26 -44.40 0.11 -10.30
C SER A 26 -44.28 1.42 -11.07
N ASP A 27 -43.05 1.80 -11.40
CA ASP A 27 -42.64 2.14 -12.76
C ASP A 27 -41.12 2.30 -12.74
N THR A 28 -40.43 1.32 -13.33
CA THR A 28 -38.98 1.37 -13.57
C THR A 28 -38.72 2.41 -14.67
N LEU A 29 -38.89 3.68 -14.31
CA LEU A 29 -38.51 4.80 -15.14
C LEU A 29 -36.98 4.84 -15.20
N ILE A 30 -36.46 4.44 -16.35
CA ILE A 30 -35.03 4.48 -16.67
C ILE A 30 -34.81 5.68 -17.59
N ASN A 31 -33.70 6.38 -17.39
CA ASN A 31 -33.27 7.48 -18.25
C ASN A 31 -34.26 8.67 -18.28
N ILE A 32 -34.80 9.06 -17.12
CA ILE A 32 -35.73 10.20 -17.03
C ILE A 32 -35.03 11.51 -16.68
N THR A 33 -35.62 12.60 -17.17
CA THR A 33 -35.22 13.96 -16.84
C THR A 33 -36.36 14.71 -16.15
N ASP A 34 -36.03 15.72 -15.34
CA ASP A 34 -37.00 16.65 -14.78
C ASP A 34 -37.41 17.74 -15.79
N VAL A 35 -38.23 18.70 -15.35
CA VAL A 35 -38.74 19.79 -16.21
C VAL A 35 -37.65 20.74 -16.69
N GLN A 36 -36.47 20.73 -16.07
CA GLN A 36 -35.28 21.47 -16.47
C GLN A 36 -34.37 20.66 -17.40
N GLY A 37 -34.71 19.40 -17.69
CA GLY A 37 -33.90 18.49 -18.49
C GLY A 37 -32.75 17.85 -17.72
N LEU A 38 -32.72 17.95 -16.39
CA LEU A 38 -31.68 17.32 -15.57
C LEU A 38 -31.99 15.84 -15.36
N LYS A 39 -30.97 14.98 -15.45
CA LYS A 39 -31.13 13.53 -15.25
C LYS A 39 -31.53 13.23 -13.80
N GLN A 40 -32.55 12.39 -13.62
CA GLN A 40 -33.03 11.93 -12.32
C GLN A 40 -33.17 10.40 -12.29
N GLY A 41 -33.07 9.80 -11.10
CA GLY A 41 -33.38 8.39 -10.90
C GLY A 41 -32.36 7.44 -11.53
N PHE A 42 -32.82 6.23 -11.89
CA PHE A 42 -31.94 5.19 -12.42
C PHE A 42 -31.66 5.42 -13.91
N TRP A 43 -30.40 5.25 -14.30
CA TRP A 43 -29.94 5.43 -15.66
C TRP A 43 -29.11 4.24 -16.13
N GLU A 44 -29.27 3.96 -17.41
CA GLU A 44 -28.43 3.06 -18.19
C GLU A 44 -27.91 3.84 -19.40
N GLU A 45 -26.59 3.94 -19.52
CA GLU A 45 -25.96 4.71 -20.58
C GLU A 45 -24.91 3.88 -21.31
N VAL A 46 -24.77 4.17 -22.60
CA VAL A 46 -23.75 3.58 -23.47
C VAL A 46 -22.91 4.71 -24.04
N GLU A 47 -21.65 4.77 -23.63
CA GLU A 47 -20.68 5.75 -24.13
C GLU A 47 -19.47 4.99 -24.70
N ASN A 48 -19.13 5.21 -25.96
CA ASN A 48 -17.99 4.53 -26.61
C ASN A 48 -18.01 2.98 -26.49
N ARG A 49 -19.19 2.37 -26.63
CA ARG A 49 -19.45 0.91 -26.44
C ARG A 49 -19.21 0.40 -25.01
N ILE A 50 -19.07 1.29 -24.04
CA ILE A 50 -19.02 0.99 -22.62
C ILE A 50 -20.43 1.19 -22.08
N PHE A 51 -21.01 0.15 -21.51
CA PHE A 51 -22.28 0.21 -20.81
C PHE A 51 -22.02 0.54 -19.34
N SER A 52 -22.77 1.48 -18.78
CA SER A 52 -22.76 1.79 -17.36
C SER A 52 -24.18 2.05 -16.86
N ARG A 53 -24.39 1.81 -15.57
CA ARG A 53 -25.67 2.06 -14.92
C ARG A 53 -25.51 2.52 -13.49
N GLY A 54 -26.44 3.34 -13.02
CA GLY A 54 -26.46 3.87 -11.67
C GLY A 54 -27.51 4.97 -11.52
N PHE A 55 -27.48 5.69 -10.41
CA PHE A 55 -28.46 6.76 -10.17
C PHE A 55 -27.88 8.14 -10.49
N TYR A 56 -28.75 9.05 -10.95
CA TYR A 56 -28.50 10.48 -11.01
C TYR A 56 -29.42 11.24 -10.05
N ILE A 57 -28.90 12.31 -9.46
CA ILE A 57 -29.64 13.37 -8.78
C ILE A 57 -29.18 14.69 -9.43
N ASP A 58 -30.09 15.43 -10.06
CA ASP A 58 -29.79 16.69 -10.75
C ASP A 58 -28.61 16.59 -11.73
N SER A 59 -28.61 15.56 -12.57
CA SER A 59 -27.52 15.25 -13.52
C SER A 59 -26.17 14.89 -12.89
N LYS A 60 -26.11 14.68 -11.57
CA LYS A 60 -24.89 14.22 -10.88
C LYS A 60 -25.03 12.77 -10.46
N ARG A 61 -24.03 11.94 -10.77
CA ARG A 61 -24.01 10.52 -10.38
C ARG A 61 -24.11 10.40 -8.86
N ASP A 62 -24.98 9.53 -8.37
CA ASP A 62 -25.17 9.28 -6.94
C ASP A 62 -25.33 7.79 -6.67
N GLY A 63 -24.87 7.32 -5.52
CA GLY A 63 -24.84 5.91 -5.15
C GLY A 63 -23.90 5.06 -6.01
N THR A 64 -24.19 3.76 -6.08
CA THR A 64 -23.37 2.79 -6.78
C THR A 64 -23.57 2.86 -8.29
N TRP A 65 -22.48 3.11 -9.01
CA TRP A 65 -22.40 2.99 -10.46
C TRP A 65 -21.62 1.73 -10.83
N THR A 66 -22.18 0.95 -11.75
CA THR A 66 -21.53 -0.24 -12.32
C THR A 66 -21.22 0.02 -13.78
N THR A 67 -19.96 -0.14 -14.16
CA THR A 67 -19.47 -0.02 -15.53
C THR A 67 -19.04 -1.39 -16.03
N TYR A 68 -19.24 -1.64 -17.32
CA TYR A 68 -18.98 -2.94 -17.94
C TYR A 68 -18.00 -2.79 -19.10
N HIS A 69 -17.07 -3.74 -19.21
CA HIS A 69 -16.29 -3.94 -20.43
C HIS A 69 -17.22 -4.27 -21.62
N PRO A 70 -16.78 -4.04 -22.87
CA PRO A 70 -17.60 -4.29 -24.06
C PRO A 70 -18.15 -5.72 -24.18
N GLN A 71 -17.47 -6.71 -23.59
CA GLN A 71 -17.91 -8.12 -23.53
C GLN A 71 -18.92 -8.43 -22.41
N GLY A 72 -19.39 -7.43 -21.66
CA GLY A 72 -20.39 -7.57 -20.61
C GLY A 72 -19.87 -7.96 -19.22
N VAL A 73 -18.55 -8.10 -19.06
CA VAL A 73 -17.90 -8.31 -17.75
C VAL A 73 -17.82 -6.97 -17.02
N ILE A 74 -18.10 -6.91 -15.71
CA ILE A 74 -17.93 -5.69 -14.91
C ILE A 74 -16.49 -5.20 -15.04
N SER A 75 -16.31 -3.91 -15.29
CA SER A 75 -15.01 -3.23 -15.32
C SER A 75 -14.76 -2.41 -14.06
N GLU A 76 -15.80 -1.76 -13.55
CA GLU A 76 -15.71 -0.85 -12.42
C GLU A 76 -17.00 -0.90 -11.59
N ILE A 77 -16.88 -0.82 -10.27
CA ILE A 77 -17.98 -0.50 -9.35
C ILE A 77 -17.52 0.71 -8.54
N THR A 78 -18.24 1.83 -8.63
CA THR A 78 -17.84 3.09 -7.99
C THR A 78 -19.01 3.74 -7.29
N ASN A 79 -18.82 4.09 -6.02
CA ASN A 79 -19.77 4.91 -5.29
C ASN A 79 -19.52 6.39 -5.54
N TYR A 80 -20.60 7.11 -5.80
CA TYR A 80 -20.62 8.55 -5.95
C TYR A 80 -21.57 9.19 -4.93
N ARG A 81 -21.25 10.42 -4.54
CA ARG A 81 -22.16 11.34 -3.86
C ARG A 81 -22.19 12.63 -4.64
N LEU A 82 -23.34 12.96 -5.24
CA LEU A 82 -23.55 14.17 -6.04
C LEU A 82 -22.41 14.44 -7.04
N GLY A 83 -22.02 13.40 -7.79
CA GLY A 83 -21.04 13.44 -8.88
C GLY A 83 -19.59 13.26 -8.44
N VAL A 84 -19.32 13.17 -7.14
CA VAL A 84 -17.97 13.01 -6.59
C VAL A 84 -17.78 11.59 -6.08
N LYS A 85 -16.65 10.94 -6.38
CA LYS A 85 -16.34 9.60 -5.84
C LYS A 85 -16.35 9.65 -4.30
N ASP A 86 -17.19 8.86 -3.66
CA ASP A 86 -17.34 8.84 -2.20
C ASP A 86 -17.82 7.45 -1.78
N GLY A 87 -16.93 6.65 -1.19
CA GLY A 87 -17.12 5.23 -0.90
C GLY A 87 -16.22 4.32 -1.74
N GLN A 88 -16.65 3.07 -1.92
CA GLN A 88 -15.84 2.03 -2.56
C GLN A 88 -15.69 2.25 -4.07
N HIS A 89 -14.51 1.92 -4.59
CA HIS A 89 -14.13 1.88 -5.99
C HIS A 89 -13.39 0.56 -6.27
N VAL A 90 -14.00 -0.30 -7.07
CA VAL A 90 -13.49 -1.62 -7.41
C VAL A 90 -13.18 -1.67 -8.90
N VAL A 91 -12.00 -2.14 -9.27
CA VAL A 91 -11.56 -2.28 -10.67
C VAL A 91 -11.35 -3.75 -11.01
N VAL A 92 -11.88 -4.18 -12.15
CA VAL A 92 -11.84 -5.57 -12.61
C VAL A 92 -11.34 -5.61 -14.06
N ASP A 93 -10.43 -6.55 -14.38
CA ASP A 93 -9.91 -6.72 -15.73
C ASP A 93 -10.94 -7.37 -16.69
N ARG A 94 -10.61 -7.44 -17.98
CA ARG A 94 -11.48 -8.01 -19.01
C ARG A 94 -11.82 -9.49 -18.81
N ARG A 95 -11.04 -10.21 -18.00
CA ARG A 95 -11.21 -11.63 -17.67
C ARG A 95 -12.01 -11.81 -16.36
N GLY A 96 -12.39 -10.72 -15.69
CA GLY A 96 -13.12 -10.76 -14.42
C GLY A 96 -12.20 -10.79 -13.18
N PHE A 97 -10.90 -10.56 -13.34
CA PHE A 97 -9.97 -10.56 -12.21
C PHE A 97 -9.90 -9.19 -11.55
N LEU A 98 -10.18 -9.14 -10.25
CA LEU A 98 -9.99 -7.97 -9.40
C LEU A 98 -8.57 -7.41 -9.56
N GLN A 99 -8.47 -6.11 -9.82
CA GLN A 99 -7.20 -5.39 -9.96
C GLN A 99 -6.97 -4.44 -8.79
N ALA A 100 -8.03 -3.75 -8.34
CA ALA A 100 -7.95 -2.81 -7.25
C ALA A 100 -9.27 -2.77 -6.45
N ASP A 101 -9.13 -2.55 -5.14
CA ASP A 101 -10.21 -2.19 -4.22
C ASP A 101 -9.75 -0.97 -3.42
N GLU A 102 -10.42 0.16 -3.64
CA GLU A 102 -10.05 1.47 -3.13
C GLU A 102 -11.24 2.11 -2.43
N THR A 103 -10.97 2.95 -1.45
CA THR A 103 -12.00 3.77 -0.82
C THR A 103 -11.71 5.25 -1.07
N PHE A 104 -12.72 5.99 -1.48
CA PHE A 104 -12.68 7.44 -1.68
C PHE A 104 -13.52 8.14 -0.61
N ARG A 105 -13.15 9.37 -0.29
CA ARG A 105 -13.97 10.30 0.47
C ARG A 105 -13.84 11.67 -0.17
N ASN A 106 -14.95 12.28 -0.58
CA ASN A 106 -14.96 13.58 -1.26
C ASN A 106 -13.98 13.66 -2.46
N GLY A 107 -13.89 12.59 -3.25
CA GLY A 107 -13.13 12.55 -4.49
C GLY A 107 -11.65 12.18 -4.33
N VAL A 108 -11.15 12.01 -3.10
CA VAL A 108 -9.76 11.61 -2.83
C VAL A 108 -9.68 10.27 -2.12
N LEU A 109 -8.59 9.52 -2.32
CA LEU A 109 -8.36 8.25 -1.63
C LEU A 109 -8.39 8.44 -0.10
N HIS A 110 -9.10 7.57 0.59
CA HIS A 110 -9.26 7.63 2.04
C HIS A 110 -9.56 6.23 2.58
N GLY A 111 -8.73 5.74 3.49
CA GLY A 111 -8.79 4.36 3.99
C GLY A 111 -7.82 3.45 3.23
N LEU A 112 -8.14 2.16 3.18
CA LEU A 112 -7.28 1.15 2.59
C LEU A 112 -7.46 1.11 1.06
N SER A 113 -6.33 1.09 0.34
CA SER A 113 -6.25 0.75 -1.08
C SER A 113 -5.50 -0.58 -1.20
N THR A 114 -6.12 -1.55 -1.88
CA THR A 114 -5.55 -2.87 -2.14
C THR A 114 -5.42 -3.09 -3.63
N ASN A 115 -4.22 -3.45 -4.09
CA ASN A 115 -3.99 -3.87 -5.47
C ASN A 115 -3.74 -5.37 -5.54
N TYR A 116 -4.19 -5.98 -6.63
CA TYR A 116 -4.18 -7.43 -6.81
C TYR A 116 -3.47 -7.83 -8.11
N MET A 117 -2.72 -8.92 -8.06
CA MET A 117 -2.22 -9.65 -9.21
C MET A 117 -3.17 -10.80 -9.52
N ASN A 118 -3.60 -10.87 -10.79
CA ASN A 118 -4.44 -11.94 -11.32
C ASN A 118 -5.68 -12.26 -10.46
N GLY A 119 -6.28 -11.24 -9.84
CA GLY A 119 -7.60 -11.35 -9.19
C GLY A 119 -7.63 -11.88 -7.77
N SER A 120 -6.52 -12.39 -7.23
CA SER A 120 -6.55 -13.06 -5.92
C SER A 120 -5.33 -12.83 -5.04
N ARG A 121 -4.17 -12.54 -5.61
CA ARG A 121 -2.94 -12.31 -4.84
C ARG A 121 -2.78 -10.82 -4.61
N LYS A 122 -2.69 -10.39 -3.36
CA LYS A 122 -2.40 -8.99 -3.06
C LYS A 122 -0.99 -8.65 -3.56
N LEU A 123 -0.84 -7.52 -4.21
CA LEU A 123 0.44 -6.90 -4.58
C LEU A 123 0.83 -5.85 -3.54
N SER A 124 -0.15 -5.07 -3.10
CA SER A 124 0.05 -4.00 -2.12
C SER A 124 -1.21 -3.70 -1.33
N GLU A 125 -1.02 -3.27 -0.09
CA GLU A 125 -2.03 -2.65 0.76
C GLU A 125 -1.47 -1.31 1.26
N VAL A 126 -2.17 -0.21 1.01
CA VAL A 126 -1.71 1.14 1.34
C VAL A 126 -2.82 1.91 2.04
N SER A 127 -2.51 2.45 3.21
CA SER A 127 -3.42 3.31 3.97
C SER A 127 -3.32 4.76 3.50
N TYR A 128 -4.46 5.38 3.20
CA TYR A 128 -4.56 6.78 2.79
C TYR A 128 -5.42 7.58 3.77
N ARG A 129 -5.09 8.85 3.95
CA ARG A 129 -5.94 9.84 4.61
C ARG A 129 -5.97 11.09 3.76
N ASN A 130 -7.13 11.44 3.22
CA ASN A 130 -7.34 12.65 2.42
C ASN A 130 -6.38 12.76 1.21
N GLY A 131 -6.19 11.64 0.51
CA GLY A 131 -5.37 11.55 -0.70
C GLY A 131 -3.88 11.34 -0.48
N VAL A 132 -3.39 11.31 0.76
CA VAL A 132 -1.96 11.08 1.07
C VAL A 132 -1.75 9.77 1.84
N GLU A 133 -0.63 9.09 1.61
CA GLU A 133 -0.26 7.89 2.38
C GLU A 133 -0.15 8.24 3.87
N ASP A 134 -0.93 7.57 4.71
CA ASP A 134 -0.99 7.81 6.15
C ASP A 134 -1.47 6.53 6.85
N GLY A 135 -0.56 5.89 7.59
CA GLY A 135 -0.74 4.57 8.19
C GLY A 135 0.21 3.53 7.59
N VAL A 136 -0.25 2.29 7.50
CA VAL A 136 0.59 1.16 7.09
C VAL A 136 0.58 1.01 5.57
N LYS A 137 1.76 0.73 5.02
CA LYS A 137 1.99 0.27 3.65
C LYS A 137 2.61 -1.12 3.70
N GLN A 138 2.02 -2.06 2.99
CA GLN A 138 2.51 -3.43 2.84
C GLN A 138 2.64 -3.76 1.35
N MET A 139 3.75 -4.41 0.99
CA MET A 139 3.99 -4.96 -0.35
C MET A 139 4.20 -6.47 -0.22
N TYR A 140 3.81 -7.22 -1.25
CA TYR A 140 3.87 -8.67 -1.23
C TYR A 140 4.61 -9.23 -2.44
N TYR A 141 5.34 -10.32 -2.23
CA TYR A 141 5.89 -11.14 -3.29
C TYR A 141 4.79 -11.93 -4.01
N ASP A 142 5.11 -12.45 -5.20
CA ASP A 142 4.22 -13.30 -6.00
C ASP A 142 3.75 -14.58 -5.27
N ASN A 143 4.53 -15.03 -4.29
CA ASN A 143 4.21 -16.17 -3.42
C ASN A 143 3.27 -15.80 -2.24
N GLY A 144 2.85 -14.54 -2.15
CA GLY A 144 1.95 -14.01 -1.13
C GLY A 144 2.61 -13.62 0.19
N LYS A 145 3.93 -13.83 0.34
CA LYS A 145 4.66 -13.41 1.55
C LYS A 145 4.93 -11.91 1.51
N LEU A 146 4.98 -11.31 2.69
CA LEU A 146 5.29 -9.91 2.88
C LEU A 146 6.71 -9.62 2.36
N GLN A 147 6.84 -8.61 1.51
CA GLN A 147 8.11 -8.10 0.98
C GLN A 147 8.56 -6.87 1.77
N GLU A 148 7.62 -6.01 2.11
CA GLU A 148 7.87 -4.76 2.83
C GLU A 148 6.69 -4.44 3.74
N GLN A 149 6.98 -3.94 4.95
CA GLN A 149 6.01 -3.23 5.77
C GLN A 149 6.62 -1.92 6.27
N SER A 150 5.91 -0.83 6.05
CA SER A 150 6.39 0.52 6.30
C SER A 150 5.28 1.39 6.85
N PHE A 151 5.62 2.32 7.76
CA PHE A 151 4.67 3.28 8.32
C PHE A 151 4.87 4.65 7.69
N PHE A 152 3.76 5.31 7.39
CA PHE A 152 3.70 6.62 6.78
C PHE A 152 2.85 7.58 7.60
N LYS A 153 3.21 8.85 7.55
CA LYS A 153 2.44 9.95 8.12
C LYS A 153 2.54 11.13 7.17
N ASN A 154 1.40 11.69 6.74
CA ASN A 154 1.34 12.81 5.80
C ASN A 154 2.22 12.61 4.53
N GLY A 155 2.20 11.42 3.95
CA GLY A 155 2.94 11.09 2.72
C GLY A 155 4.44 10.84 2.90
N LYS A 156 4.95 10.80 4.13
CA LYS A 156 6.37 10.53 4.41
C LYS A 156 6.51 9.30 5.31
N ARG A 157 7.60 8.52 5.13
CA ARG A 157 7.93 7.43 6.05
C ARG A 157 8.11 7.99 7.46
N ASP A 158 7.41 7.42 8.43
CA ASP A 158 7.39 7.86 9.82
C ASP A 158 7.15 6.65 10.70
N GLY A 159 8.21 6.18 11.37
CA GLY A 159 8.28 4.90 12.06
C GLY A 159 9.15 3.86 11.33
N ARG A 160 8.98 2.60 11.72
CA ARG A 160 9.84 1.49 11.31
C ARG A 160 9.44 0.92 9.93
N SER A 161 10.38 0.87 9.00
CA SER A 161 10.24 0.09 7.76
C SER A 161 11.02 -1.22 7.88
N THR A 162 10.40 -2.33 7.50
CA THR A 162 11.01 -3.67 7.50
C THR A 162 10.86 -4.29 6.13
N TRP A 163 11.97 -4.83 5.59
CA TRP A 163 11.99 -5.59 4.34
C TRP A 163 12.30 -7.04 4.64
N TYR A 164 11.69 -7.93 3.87
CA TYR A 164 11.79 -9.37 4.04
C TYR A 164 12.27 -10.02 2.75
N ASP A 165 12.89 -11.18 2.85
CA ASP A 165 13.18 -12.04 1.70
C ASP A 165 11.93 -12.83 1.27
N GLN A 166 12.04 -13.57 0.16
CA GLN A 166 10.96 -14.43 -0.35
C GLN A 166 10.58 -15.58 0.60
N ASN A 167 11.36 -15.83 1.66
CA ASN A 167 11.04 -16.81 2.68
C ASN A 167 10.30 -16.20 3.88
N GLY A 168 10.23 -14.87 3.96
CA GLY A 168 9.61 -14.12 5.06
C GLY A 168 10.59 -13.76 6.18
N LYS A 169 11.90 -13.89 5.96
CA LYS A 169 12.93 -13.47 6.94
C LYS A 169 13.28 -12.00 6.75
N PRO A 170 13.45 -11.21 7.82
CA PRO A 170 13.86 -9.81 7.68
C PRO A 170 15.26 -9.72 7.08
N VAL A 171 15.45 -8.82 6.10
CA VAL A 171 16.75 -8.49 5.50
C VAL A 171 17.21 -7.09 5.87
N ALA A 172 16.28 -6.20 6.21
CA ALA A 172 16.57 -4.85 6.69
C ALA A 172 15.45 -4.30 7.59
N GLU A 173 15.83 -3.50 8.57
CA GLU A 173 14.95 -2.74 9.46
C GLU A 173 15.51 -1.33 9.63
N PHE A 174 14.78 -0.33 9.17
CA PHE A 174 15.20 1.08 9.22
C PHE A 174 14.12 1.92 9.89
N ASN A 175 14.53 2.81 10.78
CA ASN A 175 13.63 3.77 11.41
C ASN A 175 13.69 5.13 10.70
N TYR A 176 12.51 5.76 10.58
CA TYR A 176 12.33 7.04 9.93
C TYR A 176 11.54 8.00 10.81
N THR A 177 11.84 9.29 10.69
CA THR A 177 11.03 10.39 11.22
C THR A 177 10.85 11.43 10.12
N ALA A 178 9.60 11.74 9.77
CA ALA A 178 9.26 12.72 8.73
C ALA A 178 10.03 12.53 7.40
N GLY A 179 10.27 11.28 7.00
CA GLY A 179 10.95 10.88 5.77
C GLY A 179 12.47 10.74 5.84
N ASN A 180 13.11 11.12 6.96
CA ASN A 180 14.55 11.00 7.16
C ASN A 180 14.89 9.77 8.00
N PHE A 181 16.06 9.17 7.82
CA PHE A 181 16.56 8.12 8.71
C PHE A 181 16.75 8.67 10.13
N ASP A 182 16.18 7.98 11.11
CA ASP A 182 16.22 8.43 12.50
C ASP A 182 16.06 7.23 13.43
N GLY A 183 17.04 6.98 14.30
CA GLY A 183 17.11 5.81 15.16
C GLY A 183 17.96 4.65 14.59
N GLU A 184 17.67 3.44 15.06
CA GLU A 184 18.45 2.25 14.73
C GLU A 184 18.17 1.73 13.32
N HIS A 185 19.23 1.28 12.65
CA HIS A 185 19.22 0.70 11.31
C HIS A 185 19.95 -0.63 11.34
N LYS A 186 19.29 -1.69 10.90
CA LYS A 186 19.82 -3.05 10.91
C LYS A 186 19.69 -3.68 9.55
N THR A 187 20.70 -4.43 9.12
CA THR A 187 20.59 -5.41 8.04
C THR A 187 20.95 -6.79 8.56
N PHE A 188 20.45 -7.83 7.89
CA PHE A 188 20.56 -9.20 8.37
C PHE A 188 21.15 -10.12 7.30
N TYR A 189 21.90 -11.11 7.74
CA TYR A 189 22.31 -12.25 6.93
C TYR A 189 21.14 -13.24 6.73
N PRO A 190 21.21 -14.14 5.73
CA PRO A 190 20.16 -15.15 5.49
C PRO A 190 19.89 -16.09 6.68
N ASN A 191 20.87 -16.26 7.58
CA ASN A 191 20.74 -17.02 8.81
C ASN A 191 20.00 -16.25 9.94
N GLY A 192 19.65 -14.98 9.72
CA GLY A 192 18.92 -14.11 10.65
C GLY A 192 19.82 -13.30 11.60
N GLN A 193 21.14 -13.47 11.54
CA GLN A 193 22.07 -12.69 12.35
C GLN A 193 22.23 -11.28 11.78
N ILE A 194 22.48 -10.30 12.65
CA ILE A 194 22.71 -8.92 12.24
C ILE A 194 24.01 -8.87 11.43
N ALA A 195 23.95 -8.37 10.21
CA ALA A 195 25.10 -8.09 9.38
C ALA A 195 25.68 -6.71 9.68
N LYS A 196 24.80 -5.73 9.90
CA LYS A 196 25.17 -4.34 10.13
C LYS A 196 24.21 -3.67 11.10
N PHE A 197 24.75 -2.89 12.02
CA PHE A 197 24.03 -2.01 12.93
C PHE A 197 24.56 -0.58 12.80
N GLN A 198 23.64 0.36 12.66
CA GLN A 198 23.93 1.79 12.53
C GLN A 198 22.89 2.59 13.31
N HIS A 199 23.26 3.77 13.77
CA HIS A 199 22.33 4.71 14.39
C HIS A 199 22.36 6.04 13.64
N TYR A 200 21.18 6.59 13.31
CA TYR A 200 21.02 7.85 12.62
C TYR A 200 20.29 8.86 13.49
N VAL A 201 20.65 10.13 13.36
CA VAL A 201 19.92 11.26 13.95
C VAL A 201 19.66 12.26 12.84
N MET A 202 18.39 12.52 12.53
CA MET A 202 17.98 13.46 11.46
C MET A 202 18.69 13.22 10.10
N GLY A 203 18.85 11.96 9.71
CA GLY A 203 19.48 11.56 8.44
C GLY A 203 21.01 11.46 8.50
N VAL A 204 21.64 11.84 9.60
CA VAL A 204 23.11 11.79 9.75
C VAL A 204 23.50 10.60 10.61
N LEU A 205 24.46 9.80 10.13
CA LEU A 205 24.97 8.64 10.85
C LEU A 205 25.74 9.12 12.10
N GLN A 206 25.25 8.75 13.28
CA GLN A 206 25.73 9.26 14.56
C GLN A 206 25.67 8.18 15.64
N GLY A 207 26.71 8.06 16.45
CA GLY A 207 26.81 7.06 17.50
C GLY A 207 27.32 5.72 17.00
N LYS A 208 26.76 4.63 17.53
CA LYS A 208 27.31 3.28 17.37
C LYS A 208 27.25 2.79 15.91
N TYR A 209 28.37 2.22 15.45
CA TYR A 209 28.47 1.51 14.19
C TYR A 209 29.07 0.13 14.43
N GLU A 210 28.41 -0.91 13.94
CA GLU A 210 28.91 -2.29 14.01
C GLU A 210 28.64 -3.04 12.70
N GLU A 211 29.60 -3.85 12.29
CA GLU A 211 29.43 -4.90 11.29
C GLU A 211 29.83 -6.22 11.93
N PHE A 212 29.18 -7.30 11.49
CA PHE A 212 29.44 -8.65 11.99
C PHE A 212 29.73 -9.58 10.81
N TYR A 213 30.41 -10.68 11.09
CA TYR A 213 30.47 -11.81 10.18
C TYR A 213 29.16 -12.60 10.22
N GLU A 214 28.92 -13.47 9.22
CA GLU A 214 27.73 -14.34 9.22
C GLU A 214 27.69 -15.29 10.44
N SER A 215 28.86 -15.59 11.03
CA SER A 215 28.95 -16.33 12.31
C SER A 215 28.45 -15.55 13.53
N GLY A 216 28.24 -14.23 13.40
CA GLY A 216 27.83 -13.33 14.49
C GLY A 216 28.99 -12.68 15.23
N LYS A 217 30.21 -13.07 14.91
CA LYS A 217 31.41 -12.43 15.48
C LYS A 217 31.50 -10.99 14.98
N PRO A 218 31.92 -10.03 15.84
CA PRO A 218 32.21 -8.67 15.40
C PRO A 218 33.22 -8.69 14.26
N LYS A 219 33.00 -7.85 13.25
CA LYS A 219 33.90 -7.61 12.11
C LYS A 219 34.45 -6.19 12.16
N VAL A 220 33.60 -5.21 12.46
CA VAL A 220 33.98 -3.81 12.64
C VAL A 220 33.16 -3.22 13.77
N SER A 221 33.76 -2.41 14.64
CA SER A 221 33.02 -1.59 15.60
C SER A 221 33.66 -0.23 15.83
N GLY A 222 32.84 0.78 16.09
CA GLY A 222 33.29 2.14 16.35
C GLY A 222 32.16 3.14 16.58
N GLN A 223 32.52 4.41 16.59
CA GLN A 223 31.60 5.53 16.75
C GLN A 223 31.66 6.46 15.54
N MET A 224 30.49 6.92 15.11
CA MET A 224 30.29 7.89 14.05
C MET A 224 29.90 9.23 14.68
N ILE A 225 30.53 10.31 14.24
CA ILE A 225 30.18 11.68 14.62
C ILE A 225 30.05 12.47 13.32
N ASP A 226 28.88 13.11 13.12
CA ASP A 226 28.55 13.88 11.92
C ASP A 226 28.81 13.11 10.61
N GLY A 227 28.49 11.81 10.60
CA GLY A 227 28.70 10.94 9.44
C GLY A 227 30.13 10.46 9.22
N LEU A 228 31.07 10.81 10.11
CA LEU A 228 32.49 10.47 9.99
C LEU A 228 32.93 9.52 11.10
N LYS A 229 33.89 8.63 10.79
CA LYS A 229 34.54 7.79 11.80
C LYS A 229 35.28 8.69 12.80
N ASP A 230 35.01 8.53 14.09
CA ASP A 230 35.75 9.23 15.13
C ASP A 230 36.08 8.28 16.29
N GLY A 231 37.17 8.58 17.00
CA GLY A 231 37.65 7.82 18.13
C GLY A 231 38.32 6.50 17.75
N ILE A 232 38.19 5.52 18.64
CA ILE A 232 38.80 4.20 18.48
C ILE A 232 37.86 3.30 17.69
N TRP A 233 38.43 2.66 16.67
CA TRP A 233 37.78 1.65 15.85
C TRP A 233 38.50 0.31 16.02
N PHE A 234 37.72 -0.76 15.94
CA PHE A 234 38.26 -2.11 15.92
C PHE A 234 37.82 -2.79 14.63
N GLU A 235 38.77 -3.42 13.95
CA GLU A 235 38.53 -4.33 12.83
C GLU A 235 39.00 -5.71 13.27
N TYR A 236 38.12 -6.71 13.19
CA TYR A 236 38.39 -8.07 13.64
C TYR A 236 38.52 -8.97 12.43
N ASP A 237 39.38 -9.98 12.51
CA ASP A 237 39.32 -11.13 11.60
C ASP A 237 38.31 -12.19 12.08
N GLU A 238 38.11 -13.26 11.30
CA GLU A 238 37.17 -14.33 11.68
C GLU A 238 37.60 -15.15 12.92
N ASN A 239 38.89 -15.08 13.27
CA ASN A 239 39.42 -15.69 14.50
C ASN A 239 39.19 -14.81 15.73
N GLY A 240 38.73 -13.56 15.54
CA GLY A 240 38.48 -12.59 16.60
C GLY A 240 39.70 -11.75 16.97
N VAL A 241 40.78 -11.81 16.19
CA VAL A 241 41.95 -10.97 16.39
C VAL A 241 41.63 -9.55 15.94
N ALA A 242 41.76 -8.59 16.85
CA ALA A 242 41.38 -7.21 16.61
C ALA A 242 42.58 -6.33 16.21
N LYS A 243 42.44 -5.60 15.12
CA LYS A 243 43.26 -4.43 14.76
C LYS A 243 42.60 -3.17 15.32
N LYS A 244 43.30 -2.47 16.20
CA LYS A 244 42.88 -1.17 16.74
C LYS A 244 43.31 -0.05 15.80
N LEU A 245 42.38 0.82 15.43
CA LEU A 245 42.59 2.00 14.61
C LEU A 245 42.12 3.24 15.37
N LYS A 246 42.75 4.39 15.12
CA LYS A 246 42.32 5.68 15.68
C LYS A 246 41.95 6.61 14.54
N PHE A 247 40.76 7.20 14.61
CA PHE A 247 40.27 8.19 13.67
C PHE A 247 39.99 9.51 14.38
N SER A 248 40.08 10.61 13.64
CA SER A 248 39.56 11.90 14.05
C SER A 248 38.95 12.57 12.83
N LYS A 249 37.66 12.90 12.88
CA LYS A 249 36.92 13.50 11.77
C LYS A 249 37.11 12.76 10.43
N GLY A 250 37.06 11.42 10.47
CA GLY A 250 37.16 10.56 9.29
C GLY A 250 38.58 10.24 8.84
N GLU A 251 39.61 10.94 9.34
CA GLU A 251 41.00 10.66 9.01
C GLU A 251 41.63 9.68 10.00
N GLN A 252 42.29 8.65 9.49
CA GLN A 252 43.08 7.74 10.31
C GLN A 252 44.35 8.44 10.80
N LYS A 253 44.68 8.26 12.08
CA LYS A 253 45.89 8.81 12.73
C LYS A 253 46.91 7.73 13.05
#